data_AF-A0A3D5VDK3-F1
#
_entry.id   AF-A0A3D5VDK3-F1
#
_cell.length_a   1.000
_cell.length_b   1.000
_cell.length_c   1.000
_cell.angle_alpha   90.00
_cell.angle_beta   90.00
_cell.angle_gamma   90.00
#
_symmetry.space_group_name_H-M   'P 1'
#
loop_
_entity.id
_entity.type
_entity.pdbx_description
1 polymer ?
#
loop_
_entity_poly.entity_id
_entity_poly.type
_entity_poly.pdbx_seq_one_letter_code
_entity_poly.pdbx_strand_id
1 'polypeptide(L)'
;MRTAIKYQLTEVKKPLLIYYSIICLIISMNIFITFYVNNIGVNAIEASSMIFIFVVGLNSFKETFRMFLQNSRSRKTQFTSFMLSILPISALMALIDTTIGSSAHSLSSYQSLFRQLYALRYLGNSSDLQVNVEGFLWSMLVYAAFAMVGYFITTLYYRMNKGQKLFVSIGVPVFLLILLPIVDETFTNGKMFPKVVDFFLLMSGVKNGYNPFYAMASSALFFLLFGGLSYCLAKRAVIKE
;
A
#
# COMPACT_ATOMS: atom_id res chain seq x y z
N MET A 1 10.09 -14.06 19.84
CA MET A 1 10.03 -13.20 18.63
C MET A 1 9.83 -14.01 17.36
N ARG A 2 10.66 -15.03 17.08
CA ARG A 2 10.53 -15.90 15.89
C ARG A 2 9.13 -16.52 15.72
N THR A 3 8.54 -17.06 16.79
CA THR A 3 7.18 -17.63 16.77
C THR A 3 6.10 -16.60 16.44
N ALA A 4 6.26 -15.36 16.91
CA ALA A 4 5.33 -14.26 16.63
C ALA A 4 5.36 -13.84 15.16
N ILE A 5 6.55 -13.79 14.55
CA ILE A 5 6.73 -13.51 13.13
C ILE A 5 6.13 -14.65 12.29
N LYS A 6 6.44 -15.91 12.64
CA LYS A 6 5.88 -17.09 11.96
C LYS A 6 4.36 -17.11 12.00
N TYR A 7 3.76 -16.73 13.15
CA TYR A 7 2.32 -16.63 13.29
C TYR A 7 1.73 -15.63 12.28
N GLN A 8 2.23 -14.39 12.24
CA GLN A 8 1.72 -13.38 11.31
C GLN A 8 1.91 -13.75 9.84
N LEU A 9 3.04 -14.37 9.48
CA LEU A 9 3.25 -14.88 8.12
C LEU A 9 2.25 -15.99 7.76
N THR A 10 1.90 -16.84 8.72
CA THR A 10 0.95 -17.94 8.50
C THR A 10 -0.48 -17.43 8.34
N GLU A 11 -0.85 -16.39 9.09
CA GLU A 11 -2.16 -15.72 8.96
C GLU A 11 -2.34 -15.11 7.56
N VAL A 12 -1.32 -14.43 7.03
CA VAL A 12 -1.40 -13.77 5.71
C VAL A 12 -1.29 -14.76 4.55
N LYS A 13 -0.68 -15.94 4.76
CA LYS A 13 -0.44 -16.93 3.69
C LYS A 13 -1.70 -17.33 2.93
N LYS A 14 -2.79 -17.66 3.63
CA LYS A 14 -4.04 -18.13 3.00
C LYS A 14 -4.72 -17.00 2.18
N PRO A 15 -4.98 -15.81 2.75
CA PRO A 15 -5.50 -14.67 1.98
C PRO A 15 -4.63 -14.33 0.76
N LEU A 16 -3.31 -14.34 0.91
CA LEU A 16 -2.36 -14.04 -0.16
C LEU A 16 -2.49 -15.03 -1.33
N LEU A 17 -2.61 -16.33 -1.03
CA LEU A 17 -2.78 -17.36 -2.06
C LEU A 17 -4.09 -17.19 -2.81
N ILE A 18 -5.19 -16.92 -2.10
CA ILE A 18 -6.50 -16.67 -2.72
C ILE A 18 -6.43 -15.42 -3.62
N TYR A 19 -5.83 -14.34 -3.14
CA TYR A 19 -5.66 -13.10 -3.90
C TYR A 19 -4.91 -13.33 -5.22
N TYR A 20 -3.74 -13.98 -5.18
CA TYR A 20 -2.97 -14.25 -6.40
C TYR A 20 -3.63 -15.26 -7.34
N SER A 21 -4.36 -16.24 -6.80
CA SER A 21 -5.18 -17.15 -7.63
C SER A 21 -6.19 -16.38 -8.48
N ILE A 22 -6.86 -15.39 -7.87
CA ILE A 22 -7.83 -14.52 -8.56
C ILE A 22 -7.12 -13.63 -9.59
N ILE A 23 -5.97 -13.03 -9.26
CA ILE A 23 -5.21 -12.20 -10.21
C ILE A 23 -4.79 -13.02 -11.43
N CYS A 24 -4.24 -14.21 -11.23
CA CYS A 24 -3.82 -15.08 -12.34
C CYS A 24 -5.01 -15.45 -13.25
N LEU A 25 -6.19 -15.66 -12.67
CA LEU A 25 -7.42 -15.90 -13.44
C LEU A 25 -7.83 -14.66 -14.25
N ILE A 26 -7.81 -13.47 -13.65
CA ILE A 26 -8.13 -12.22 -14.33
C ILE A 26 -7.15 -11.95 -15.49
N ILE A 27 -5.85 -12.16 -15.27
CA ILE A 27 -4.83 -11.92 -16.30
C ILE A 27 -4.96 -12.92 -17.44
N SER A 28 -5.17 -14.20 -17.14
CA SER A 28 -5.34 -15.22 -18.19
C SER A 28 -6.60 -14.96 -19.03
N MET A 29 -7.71 -14.56 -18.41
CA MET A 29 -8.92 -14.12 -19.12
C MET A 29 -8.64 -12.93 -20.04
N ASN A 30 -7.88 -11.94 -19.56
CA ASN A 30 -7.57 -10.78 -20.37
C ASN A 30 -6.64 -11.08 -21.54
N ILE A 31 -5.61 -11.90 -21.32
CA ILE A 31 -4.75 -12.37 -22.41
C ILE A 31 -5.59 -13.08 -23.47
N PHE A 32 -6.53 -13.94 -23.06
CA PHE A 32 -7.47 -14.57 -23.98
C PHE A 32 -8.30 -13.54 -24.75
N ILE A 33 -8.89 -12.55 -24.09
CA ILE A 33 -9.67 -11.48 -24.74
C ILE A 33 -8.82 -10.69 -25.74
N THR A 34 -7.56 -10.37 -25.41
CA THR A 34 -6.69 -9.61 -26.32
C THR A 34 -6.39 -10.32 -27.63
N PHE A 35 -6.46 -11.66 -27.67
CA PHE A 35 -6.33 -12.41 -28.93
C PHE A 35 -7.56 -12.25 -29.85
N TYR A 36 -8.74 -11.95 -29.31
CA TYR A 36 -9.98 -11.77 -30.09
C TYR A 36 -10.30 -10.30 -30.36
N VAL A 37 -10.01 -9.43 -29.40
CA VAL A 37 -10.28 -8.00 -29.46
C VAL A 37 -8.96 -7.26 -29.31
N ASN A 38 -8.43 -6.77 -30.42
CA ASN A 38 -7.23 -5.93 -30.41
C ASN A 38 -7.48 -4.70 -29.52
N ASN A 39 -6.47 -4.32 -28.71
CA ASN A 39 -6.40 -3.09 -27.92
C ASN A 39 -7.13 -3.00 -26.57
N ILE A 40 -7.46 -4.12 -25.91
CA ILE A 40 -7.83 -4.07 -24.48
C ILE A 40 -6.58 -4.29 -23.61
N GLY A 41 -5.93 -3.20 -23.21
CA GLY A 41 -4.78 -3.26 -22.29
C GLY A 41 -5.24 -3.42 -20.84
N VAL A 42 -4.76 -4.45 -20.15
CA VAL A 42 -4.88 -4.53 -18.68
C VAL A 42 -3.76 -3.72 -18.06
N ASN A 43 -4.12 -2.98 -17.03
CA ASN A 43 -3.23 -2.16 -16.25
C ASN A 43 -3.64 -2.29 -14.77
N ALA A 44 -2.73 -1.95 -13.86
CA ALA A 44 -3.03 -1.73 -12.44
C ALA A 44 -3.08 -2.94 -11.48
N ILE A 45 -2.30 -4.01 -11.73
CA ILE A 45 -2.07 -5.06 -10.72
C ILE A 45 -1.48 -4.45 -9.44
N GLU A 46 -0.60 -3.46 -9.58
CA GLU A 46 0.06 -2.88 -8.40
C GLU A 46 -0.95 -2.11 -7.52
N ALA A 47 -1.98 -1.50 -8.10
CA ALA A 47 -3.02 -0.80 -7.33
C ALA A 47 -3.90 -1.79 -6.56
N SER A 48 -4.27 -2.93 -7.16
CA SER A 48 -4.99 -3.97 -6.41
C SER A 48 -4.13 -4.52 -5.27
N SER A 49 -2.82 -4.67 -5.48
CA SER A 49 -1.88 -5.13 -4.46
C SER A 49 -1.70 -4.13 -3.32
N MET A 50 -1.69 -2.82 -3.63
CA MET A 50 -1.71 -1.75 -2.63
C MET A 50 -2.96 -1.85 -1.75
N ILE A 51 -4.13 -2.06 -2.35
CA ILE A 51 -5.39 -2.20 -1.60
C ILE A 51 -5.39 -3.47 -0.76
N PHE A 52 -4.98 -4.61 -1.32
CA PHE A 52 -4.93 -5.88 -0.61
C PHE A 52 -4.04 -5.80 0.63
N ILE A 53 -2.80 -5.31 0.48
CA ILE A 53 -1.86 -5.24 1.59
C ILE A 53 -2.26 -4.20 2.64
N PHE A 54 -2.94 -3.13 2.21
CA PHE A 54 -3.58 -2.17 3.11
C PHE A 54 -4.66 -2.83 3.98
N VAL A 55 -5.53 -3.66 3.39
CA VAL A 55 -6.56 -4.42 4.11
C VAL A 55 -5.93 -5.46 5.06
N VAL A 56 -4.85 -6.12 4.65
CA VAL A 56 -4.06 -6.99 5.53
C VAL A 56 -3.56 -6.20 6.74
N GLY A 57 -3.00 -5.00 6.52
CA GLY A 57 -2.59 -4.08 7.58
C GLY A 57 -3.75 -3.72 8.53
N LEU A 58 -4.93 -3.42 7.96
CA LEU A 58 -6.13 -3.11 8.74
C LEU A 58 -6.57 -4.27 9.65
N ASN A 59 -6.44 -5.52 9.20
CA ASN A 59 -6.89 -6.67 10.00
C ASN A 59 -5.83 -7.19 10.99
N SER A 60 -4.57 -6.76 10.85
CA SER A 60 -3.45 -7.35 11.59
C SER A 60 -3.37 -7.01 13.09
N PHE A 61 -4.06 -5.97 13.57
CA PHE A 61 -3.90 -5.50 14.95
C PHE A 61 -4.78 -6.24 15.98
N LYS A 62 -6.10 -6.28 15.78
CA LYS A 62 -7.07 -6.67 16.82
C LYS A 62 -6.92 -8.14 17.26
N GLU A 63 -6.88 -9.06 16.30
CA GLU A 63 -6.81 -10.50 16.58
C GLU A 63 -5.47 -10.88 17.19
N THR A 64 -4.38 -10.38 16.59
CA THR A 64 -3.02 -10.56 17.09
C THR A 64 -2.87 -9.99 18.51
N PHE A 65 -3.49 -8.83 18.82
CA PHE A 65 -3.45 -8.27 20.17
C PHE A 65 -4.07 -9.20 21.22
N ARG A 66 -5.25 -9.76 20.92
CA ARG A 66 -5.95 -10.69 21.82
C ARG A 66 -5.15 -11.98 22.04
N MET A 67 -4.64 -12.57 20.96
CA MET A 67 -3.81 -13.78 21.01
C MET A 67 -2.50 -13.57 21.79
N PHE A 68 -1.84 -12.42 21.60
CA PHE A 68 -0.57 -12.13 22.27
C PHE A 68 -0.76 -11.86 23.75
N LEU A 69 -1.89 -11.23 24.13
CA LEU A 69 -2.25 -11.01 25.52
C LEU A 69 -2.45 -12.34 26.28
N GLN A 70 -3.15 -13.30 25.67
CA GLN A 70 -3.35 -14.64 26.27
C GLN A 70 -2.03 -15.41 26.45
N ASN A 71 -1.04 -15.15 25.60
CA ASN A 71 0.27 -15.80 25.63
C ASN A 71 1.33 -14.99 26.42
N SER A 72 0.91 -14.02 27.26
CA SER A 72 1.80 -13.16 28.06
C SER A 72 2.90 -12.46 27.24
N ARG A 73 2.62 -12.13 25.97
CA ARG A 73 3.58 -11.45 25.08
C ARG A 73 3.41 -9.94 25.17
N SER A 74 4.54 -9.24 25.15
CA SER A 74 4.54 -7.77 25.26
C SER A 74 4.00 -7.08 24.01
N ARG A 75 3.44 -5.87 24.18
CA ARG A 75 2.98 -4.99 23.09
C ARG A 75 4.09 -4.60 22.14
N LYS A 76 5.32 -4.45 22.66
CA LYS A 76 6.52 -4.21 21.85
C LYS A 76 6.78 -5.38 20.90
N THR A 77 6.61 -6.62 21.38
CA THR A 77 6.77 -7.83 20.56
C THR A 77 5.72 -7.93 19.47
N GLN A 78 4.48 -7.52 19.72
CA GLN A 78 3.44 -7.49 18.67
C GLN A 78 3.76 -6.50 17.56
N PHE A 79 4.11 -5.26 17.90
CA PHE A 79 4.46 -4.25 16.90
C PHE A 79 5.71 -4.64 16.10
N THR A 80 6.77 -5.06 16.80
CA THR A 80 8.03 -5.45 16.14
C THR A 80 7.88 -6.70 15.27
N SER A 81 7.03 -7.66 15.67
CA SER A 81 6.73 -8.81 14.79
C SER A 81 5.99 -8.38 13.54
N PHE A 82 5.03 -7.45 13.63
CA PHE A 82 4.32 -6.91 12.47
C PHE A 82 5.26 -6.18 11.50
N MET A 83 6.17 -5.38 12.03
CA MET A 83 7.20 -4.71 11.23
C MET A 83 8.11 -5.67 10.49
N LEU A 84 8.52 -6.74 11.14
CA LEU A 84 9.42 -7.72 10.53
C LEU A 84 8.70 -8.69 9.59
N SER A 85 7.39 -8.91 9.77
CA SER A 85 6.62 -9.79 8.89
C SER A 85 6.16 -9.05 7.62
N ILE A 86 5.88 -7.75 7.69
CA ILE A 86 5.35 -7.03 6.53
C ILE A 86 6.40 -6.79 5.43
N LEU A 87 7.67 -6.59 5.80
CA LEU A 87 8.76 -6.41 4.84
C LEU A 87 8.95 -7.60 3.88
N PRO A 88 9.06 -8.86 4.35
CA PRO A 88 9.14 -10.00 3.43
C PRO A 88 7.83 -10.26 2.69
N ILE A 89 6.65 -9.94 3.26
CA ILE A 89 5.38 -10.03 2.54
C ILE A 89 5.35 -9.04 1.38
N SER A 90 5.69 -7.77 1.62
CA SER A 90 5.69 -6.74 0.58
C SER A 90 6.74 -7.01 -0.50
N ALA A 91 7.92 -7.52 -0.12
CA ALA A 91 8.94 -7.96 -1.06
C ALA A 91 8.47 -9.13 -1.93
N LEU A 92 7.84 -10.15 -1.33
CA LEU A 92 7.31 -11.28 -2.07
C LEU A 92 6.19 -10.85 -3.03
N MET A 93 5.29 -9.98 -2.58
CA MET A 93 4.24 -9.43 -3.44
C MET A 93 4.82 -8.61 -4.60
N ALA A 94 5.80 -7.74 -4.33
CA ALA A 94 6.46 -6.97 -5.38
C ALA A 94 7.18 -7.87 -6.39
N LEU A 95 7.77 -8.98 -5.94
CA LEU A 95 8.41 -9.95 -6.82
C LEU A 95 7.39 -10.65 -7.73
N ILE A 96 6.27 -11.09 -7.17
CA ILE A 96 5.21 -11.72 -7.95
C ILE A 96 4.62 -10.72 -8.96
N ASP A 97 4.32 -9.50 -8.52
CA ASP A 97 3.70 -8.50 -9.40
C ASP A 97 4.64 -8.08 -10.54
N THR A 98 5.93 -7.91 -10.26
CA THR A 98 6.92 -7.56 -11.30
C THR A 98 7.17 -8.71 -12.28
N THR A 99 7.23 -9.96 -11.82
CA THR A 99 7.39 -11.13 -12.69
C THR A 99 6.15 -11.38 -13.55
N ILE A 100 4.96 -11.22 -12.98
CA ILE A 100 3.70 -11.25 -13.72
C ILE A 100 3.67 -10.10 -14.73
N GLY A 101 4.01 -8.88 -14.30
CA GLY A 101 3.99 -7.70 -15.16
C GLY A 101 4.96 -7.79 -16.34
N SER A 102 6.18 -8.31 -16.12
CA SER A 102 7.15 -8.53 -17.21
C SER A 102 6.68 -9.60 -18.19
N SER A 103 6.06 -10.67 -17.69
CA SER A 103 5.53 -11.76 -18.53
C SER A 103 4.29 -11.33 -19.29
N ALA A 104 3.42 -10.53 -18.68
CA ALA A 104 2.23 -9.98 -19.32
C ALA A 104 2.61 -8.94 -20.39
N HIS A 105 3.67 -8.17 -20.17
CA HIS A 105 4.16 -7.18 -21.13
C HIS A 105 4.69 -7.81 -22.44
N SER A 106 5.27 -9.01 -22.38
CA SER A 106 5.73 -9.71 -23.58
C SER A 106 4.59 -10.36 -24.36
N LEU A 107 3.50 -10.75 -23.69
CA LEU A 107 2.36 -11.46 -24.29
C LEU A 107 1.21 -10.54 -24.71
N SER A 108 1.11 -9.36 -24.11
CA SER A 108 0.01 -8.41 -24.29
C SER A 108 0.52 -6.98 -24.08
N SER A 109 -0.26 -5.97 -24.47
CA SER A 109 0.05 -4.56 -24.23
C SER A 109 -0.12 -4.13 -22.75
N TYR A 110 0.32 -4.96 -21.80
CA TYR A 110 0.28 -4.68 -20.36
C TYR A 110 1.32 -3.59 -20.02
N GLN A 111 0.91 -2.59 -19.25
CA GLN A 111 1.84 -1.67 -18.61
C GLN A 111 1.63 -1.65 -17.09
N SER A 112 2.71 -1.91 -16.35
CA SER A 112 2.71 -1.71 -14.89
C SER A 112 2.45 -0.26 -14.53
N LEU A 113 1.85 -0.02 -13.36
CA LEU A 113 1.66 1.36 -12.86
C LEU A 113 2.98 2.10 -12.74
N PHE A 114 4.05 1.39 -12.40
CA PHE A 114 5.40 1.95 -12.40
C PHE A 114 5.80 2.45 -13.79
N ARG A 115 5.63 1.63 -14.84
CA ARG A 115 5.96 2.03 -16.22
C ARG A 115 5.06 3.16 -16.70
N GLN A 116 3.79 3.20 -16.32
CA GLN A 116 2.89 4.31 -16.66
C GLN A 116 3.31 5.63 -16.02
N LEU A 117 3.68 5.61 -14.73
CA LEU A 117 4.07 6.83 -14.00
C LEU A 117 5.44 7.36 -14.42
N TYR A 118 6.36 6.49 -14.82
CA TYR A 118 7.76 6.87 -15.08
C TYR A 118 8.21 6.61 -16.52
N ALA A 119 7.29 6.34 -17.46
CA ALA A 119 7.61 6.04 -18.86
C ALA A 119 8.62 7.02 -19.46
N LEU A 120 8.40 8.32 -19.23
CA LEU A 120 9.21 9.39 -19.80
C LEU A 120 10.68 9.37 -19.36
N ARG A 121 10.99 8.83 -18.18
CA ARG A 121 12.37 8.69 -17.69
C ARG A 121 13.15 7.62 -18.45
N TYR A 122 12.46 6.64 -19.02
CA TYR A 122 13.05 5.46 -19.62
C TYR A 122 13.04 5.48 -21.16
N LEU A 123 12.60 6.60 -21.78
CA LEU A 123 12.44 6.74 -23.24
C LEU A 123 13.74 6.77 -24.08
N GLY A 124 14.93 6.60 -23.49
CA GLY A 124 16.17 6.99 -24.18
C GLY A 124 17.37 6.05 -24.15
N ASN A 125 17.41 4.98 -23.33
CA ASN A 125 18.44 3.91 -23.31
C ASN A 125 18.46 3.10 -21.99
N SER A 126 17.32 2.92 -21.32
CA SER A 126 17.32 2.10 -20.09
C SER A 126 17.20 0.62 -20.44
N SER A 127 18.06 -0.20 -19.85
CA SER A 127 17.91 -1.65 -19.92
C SER A 127 16.59 -2.10 -19.26
N ASP A 128 15.91 -3.07 -19.84
CA ASP A 128 14.68 -3.64 -19.24
C ASP A 128 14.90 -4.15 -17.81
N LEU A 129 16.11 -4.65 -17.55
CA LEU A 129 16.52 -5.11 -16.22
C LEU A 129 16.52 -3.95 -15.21
N GLN A 130 17.02 -2.77 -15.57
CA GLN A 130 16.97 -1.59 -14.71
C GLN A 130 15.53 -1.20 -14.39
N VAL A 131 14.65 -1.16 -15.39
CA VAL A 131 13.23 -0.78 -15.19
C VAL A 131 12.52 -1.76 -14.26
N ASN A 132 12.78 -3.06 -14.41
CA ASN A 132 12.16 -4.09 -13.57
C ASN A 132 12.70 -4.08 -12.14
N VAL A 133 14.01 -3.85 -11.94
CA VAL A 133 14.61 -3.75 -10.60
C VAL A 133 14.13 -2.49 -9.87
N GLU A 134 14.12 -1.35 -10.55
CA GLU A 134 13.59 -0.11 -9.96
C GLU A 134 12.08 -0.22 -9.69
N GLY A 135 11.32 -0.87 -10.59
CA GLY A 135 9.90 -1.17 -10.38
C GLY A 135 9.65 -2.09 -9.19
N PHE A 136 10.48 -3.13 -9.01
CA PHE A 136 10.42 -4.04 -7.85
C PHE A 136 10.65 -3.29 -6.54
N LEU A 137 11.71 -2.50 -6.45
CA LEU A 137 12.03 -1.72 -5.24
C LEU A 137 10.94 -0.69 -4.94
N TRP A 138 10.40 -0.05 -5.98
CA TRP A 138 9.32 0.92 -5.86
C TRP A 138 8.07 0.24 -5.29
N SER A 139 7.61 -0.87 -5.88
CA SER A 139 6.44 -1.60 -5.42
C SER A 139 6.62 -2.12 -4.00
N MET A 140 7.79 -2.68 -3.67
CA MET A 140 8.09 -3.18 -2.32
C MET A 140 7.90 -2.11 -1.24
N LEU A 141 8.44 -0.90 -1.47
CA LEU A 141 8.38 0.20 -0.50
C LEU A 141 6.99 0.81 -0.42
N VAL A 142 6.32 0.98 -1.55
CA VAL A 142 4.93 1.47 -1.59
C VAL A 142 4.00 0.49 -0.86
N TYR A 143 4.11 -0.82 -1.12
CA TYR A 143 3.29 -1.82 -0.44
C TYR A 143 3.53 -1.85 1.07
N ALA A 144 4.79 -1.77 1.50
CA ALA A 144 5.12 -1.66 2.92
C ALA A 144 4.47 -0.42 3.56
N ALA A 145 4.54 0.74 2.90
CA ALA A 145 3.93 1.97 3.38
C ALA A 145 2.40 1.85 3.49
N PHE A 146 1.71 1.31 2.48
CA PHE A 146 0.26 1.09 2.52
C PHE A 146 -0.15 0.14 3.65
N ALA A 147 0.58 -0.96 3.83
CA ALA A 147 0.33 -1.88 4.94
C ALA A 147 0.49 -1.22 6.31
N MET A 148 1.49 -0.35 6.45
CA MET A 148 1.71 0.42 7.67
C MET A 148 0.59 1.44 7.92
N VAL A 149 0.11 2.13 6.88
CA VAL A 149 -1.04 3.05 6.99
C VAL A 149 -2.27 2.27 7.46
N GLY A 150 -2.53 1.09 6.89
CA GLY A 150 -3.62 0.22 7.35
C GLY A 150 -3.47 -0.17 8.83
N TYR A 151 -2.27 -0.59 9.23
CA TYR A 151 -2.00 -0.92 10.63
C TYR A 151 -2.20 0.27 11.57
N PHE A 152 -1.72 1.45 11.17
CA PHE A 152 -1.90 2.70 11.91
C PHE A 152 -3.38 3.02 12.12
N ILE A 153 -4.18 2.99 11.05
CA ILE A 153 -5.63 3.26 11.12
C ILE A 153 -6.30 2.28 12.10
N THR A 154 -5.99 0.99 12.02
CA THR A 154 -6.62 0.02 12.95
C THR A 154 -6.18 0.22 14.39
N THR A 155 -4.90 0.54 14.64
CA THR A 155 -4.45 0.85 16.00
C THR A 155 -5.14 2.10 16.57
N LEU A 156 -5.38 3.10 15.72
CA LEU A 156 -6.10 4.33 16.05
C LEU A 156 -7.57 4.01 16.35
N TYR A 157 -8.23 3.26 15.48
CA TYR A 157 -9.63 2.87 15.62
C TYR A 157 -9.83 2.00 16.86
N TYR A 158 -8.89 1.11 17.17
CA TYR A 158 -8.98 0.30 18.39
C TYR A 158 -9.10 1.16 19.65
N ARG A 159 -8.45 2.32 19.69
CA ARG A 159 -8.51 3.25 20.83
C ARG A 159 -9.77 4.11 20.88
N MET A 160 -10.49 4.25 19.78
CA MET A 160 -11.70 5.07 19.71
C MET A 160 -12.95 4.37 20.26
N ASN A 161 -13.88 5.17 20.80
CA ASN A 161 -15.23 4.71 21.17
C ASN A 161 -16.12 4.63 19.93
N LYS A 162 -17.30 3.96 20.02
CA LYS A 162 -18.22 3.79 18.88
C LYS A 162 -18.56 5.13 18.20
N GLY A 163 -18.88 6.16 18.99
CA GLY A 163 -19.15 7.51 18.47
C GLY A 163 -17.95 8.12 17.75
N GLN A 164 -16.75 8.11 18.34
CA GLN A 164 -15.54 8.65 17.72
C GLN A 164 -15.20 7.95 16.40
N LYS A 165 -15.34 6.62 16.32
CA LYS A 165 -15.15 5.86 15.08
C LYS A 165 -16.10 6.31 13.98
N LEU A 166 -17.38 6.51 14.33
CA LEU A 166 -18.40 6.98 13.40
C LEU A 166 -18.08 8.39 12.91
N PHE A 167 -17.79 9.31 13.84
CA PHE A 167 -17.41 10.69 13.52
C PHE A 167 -16.19 10.77 12.62
N VAL A 168 -15.14 9.98 12.86
CA VAL A 168 -13.94 10.00 12.02
C VAL A 168 -14.21 9.35 10.66
N SER A 169 -14.96 8.25 10.62
CA SER A 169 -15.25 7.55 9.35
C SER A 169 -16.14 8.35 8.41
N ILE A 170 -17.07 9.16 8.94
CA ILE A 170 -17.94 10.04 8.14
C ILE A 170 -17.29 11.41 7.95
N GLY A 171 -16.72 11.97 9.03
CA GLY A 171 -16.18 13.31 9.06
C GLY A 171 -14.95 13.49 8.18
N VAL A 172 -14.05 12.50 8.10
CA VAL A 172 -12.86 12.61 7.23
C VAL A 172 -13.24 12.66 5.75
N PRO A 173 -14.06 11.75 5.20
CA PRO A 173 -14.52 11.85 3.81
C PRO A 173 -15.30 13.13 3.51
N VAL A 174 -16.26 13.52 4.37
CA VAL A 174 -17.05 14.74 4.19
C VAL A 174 -16.15 15.98 4.20
N PHE A 175 -15.18 16.02 5.12
CA PHE A 175 -14.23 17.12 5.19
C PHE A 175 -13.36 17.21 3.94
N LEU A 176 -12.77 16.10 3.50
CA LEU A 176 -11.84 16.09 2.37
C LEU A 176 -12.53 16.31 1.02
N LEU A 177 -13.74 15.77 0.81
CA LEU A 177 -14.42 15.80 -0.48
C LEU A 177 -15.37 16.97 -0.65
N ILE A 178 -15.96 17.49 0.44
CA ILE A 178 -16.99 18.54 0.37
C ILE A 178 -16.46 19.82 0.98
N LEU A 179 -16.03 19.80 2.24
CA LEU A 179 -15.64 21.03 2.93
C LEU A 179 -14.36 21.64 2.38
N LEU A 180 -13.35 20.82 2.07
CA LEU A 180 -12.04 21.30 1.60
C LEU A 180 -12.14 22.04 0.26
N PRO A 181 -12.86 21.54 -0.77
CA PRO A 181 -13.09 22.30 -2.00
C PRO A 181 -13.84 23.62 -1.78
N ILE A 182 -14.89 23.62 -0.95
CA ILE A 182 -15.67 24.83 -0.66
C ILE A 182 -14.81 25.88 0.06
N VAL A 183 -14.02 25.46 1.05
CA VAL A 183 -13.09 26.34 1.77
C VAL A 183 -12.02 26.88 0.82
N ASP A 184 -11.53 26.06 -0.12
CA ASP A 184 -10.51 26.50 -1.06
C ASP A 184 -11.04 27.57 -2.03
N GLU A 185 -12.25 27.38 -2.54
CA GLU A 185 -12.91 28.33 -3.42
C GLU A 185 -13.23 29.65 -2.70
N THR A 186 -13.71 29.58 -1.45
CA THR A 186 -14.18 30.76 -0.71
C THR A 186 -13.07 31.57 -0.03
N PHE A 187 -12.02 30.92 0.50
CA PHE A 187 -10.97 31.61 1.29
C PHE A 187 -9.61 31.69 0.59
N THR A 188 -9.26 30.72 -0.26
CA THR A 188 -7.93 30.65 -0.89
C THR A 188 -7.94 30.82 -2.41
N ASN A 189 -9.10 31.16 -3.00
CA ASN A 189 -9.29 31.36 -4.43
C ASN A 189 -8.78 30.16 -5.26
N GLY A 190 -9.01 28.94 -4.80
CA GLY A 190 -8.64 27.71 -5.51
C GLY A 190 -7.13 27.39 -5.51
N LYS A 191 -6.33 28.03 -4.63
CA LYS A 191 -4.87 27.84 -4.59
C LYS A 191 -4.41 26.74 -3.65
N MET A 192 -5.27 26.24 -2.76
CA MET A 192 -4.91 25.21 -1.77
C MET A 192 -4.89 23.82 -2.43
N PHE A 193 -5.91 23.47 -3.20
CA PHE A 193 -6.02 22.16 -3.84
C PHE A 193 -4.87 21.87 -4.81
N PRO A 194 -4.45 22.80 -5.71
CA PRO A 194 -3.28 22.59 -6.57
C PRO A 194 -1.99 22.37 -5.76
N LYS A 195 -1.81 23.05 -4.63
CA LYS A 195 -0.63 22.84 -3.75
C LYS A 195 -0.62 21.46 -3.12
N VAL A 196 -1.80 20.94 -2.73
CA VAL A 196 -1.93 19.58 -2.21
C VAL A 196 -1.58 18.57 -3.31
N VAL A 197 -2.12 18.73 -4.52
CA VAL A 197 -1.79 17.88 -5.67
C VAL A 197 -0.30 17.96 -6.00
N ASP A 198 0.27 19.17 -6.03
CA ASP A 198 1.70 19.41 -6.25
C ASP A 198 2.58 18.70 -5.22
N PHE A 199 2.14 18.67 -3.95
CA PHE A 199 2.84 17.95 -2.90
C PHE A 199 2.84 16.44 -3.18
N PHE A 200 1.71 15.86 -3.59
CA PHE A 200 1.66 14.45 -3.99
C PHE A 200 2.49 14.16 -5.25
N LEU A 201 2.48 15.05 -6.25
CA LEU A 201 3.31 14.93 -7.45
C LEU A 201 4.82 15.07 -7.18
N LEU A 202 5.19 15.84 -6.15
CA LEU A 202 6.55 15.93 -5.66
C LEU A 202 6.94 14.64 -4.92
N MET A 203 6.07 14.14 -4.04
CA MET A 203 6.30 12.88 -3.32
C MET A 203 6.41 11.68 -4.26
N SER A 204 5.64 11.65 -5.35
CA SER A 204 5.74 10.64 -6.39
C SER A 204 6.95 10.85 -7.31
N GLY A 205 7.62 12.01 -7.27
CA GLY A 205 8.76 12.32 -8.13
C GLY A 205 8.40 12.64 -9.58
N VAL A 206 7.11 12.68 -9.92
CA VAL A 206 6.61 13.05 -11.26
C VAL A 206 7.00 14.49 -11.59
N LYS A 207 6.88 15.41 -10.63
CA LYS A 207 7.20 16.83 -10.81
C LYS A 207 8.69 17.10 -11.05
N ASN A 208 9.58 16.27 -10.50
CA ASN A 208 11.04 16.44 -10.57
C ASN A 208 11.66 15.54 -11.66
N GLY A 209 11.06 15.53 -12.85
CA GLY A 209 11.58 14.77 -14.00
C GLY A 209 11.30 13.26 -13.94
N TYR A 210 10.13 12.86 -13.43
CA TYR A 210 9.68 11.47 -13.41
C TYR A 210 10.67 10.52 -12.72
N ASN A 211 11.18 10.92 -11.55
CA ASN A 211 12.19 10.15 -10.83
C ASN A 211 11.58 9.31 -9.69
N PRO A 212 11.53 7.97 -9.79
CA PRO A 212 10.93 7.07 -8.81
C PRO A 212 11.64 7.03 -7.46
N PHE A 213 12.90 7.48 -7.36
CA PHE A 213 13.62 7.51 -6.08
C PHE A 213 12.95 8.45 -5.06
N TYR A 214 12.28 9.52 -5.51
CA TYR A 214 11.49 10.37 -4.61
C TYR A 214 10.30 9.61 -4.01
N ALA A 215 9.62 8.78 -4.81
CA ALA A 215 8.54 7.92 -4.34
C ALA A 215 9.03 6.84 -3.38
N MET A 216 10.20 6.26 -3.64
CA MET A 216 10.84 5.29 -2.73
C MET A 216 11.20 5.95 -1.39
N ALA A 217 11.80 7.14 -1.42
CA ALA A 217 12.17 7.86 -0.21
C ALA A 217 10.93 8.30 0.59
N SER A 218 9.91 8.84 -0.08
CA SER A 218 8.68 9.27 0.58
C SER A 218 7.89 8.10 1.17
N SER A 219 7.78 6.97 0.47
CA SER A 219 7.15 5.75 1.01
C SER A 219 7.92 5.16 2.20
N ALA A 220 9.26 5.14 2.16
CA ALA A 220 10.07 4.73 3.29
C ALA A 220 9.90 5.67 4.51
N LEU A 221 9.83 6.98 4.28
CA LEU A 221 9.53 7.97 5.32
C LEU A 221 8.13 7.75 5.91
N PHE A 222 7.11 7.54 5.07
CA PHE A 222 5.76 7.23 5.55
C PHE A 222 5.73 5.95 6.38
N PHE A 223 6.43 4.90 5.94
CA PHE A 223 6.56 3.68 6.71
C PHE A 223 7.14 3.96 8.10
N LEU A 224 8.25 4.69 8.20
CA LEU A 224 8.85 5.01 9.51
C LEU A 224 7.96 5.91 10.37
N LEU A 225 7.34 6.94 9.78
CA LEU A 225 6.48 7.89 10.48
C LEU A 225 5.23 7.19 11.04
N PHE A 226 4.47 6.49 10.19
CA PHE A 226 3.28 5.76 10.64
C PHE A 226 3.64 4.60 11.56
N GLY A 227 4.82 3.99 11.41
CA GLY A 227 5.35 3.02 12.35
C GLY A 227 5.60 3.59 13.74
N GLY A 228 6.27 4.74 13.80
CA GLY A 228 6.52 5.45 15.06
C GLY A 228 5.22 5.85 15.75
N LEU A 229 4.28 6.41 15.00
CA LEU A 229 2.95 6.77 15.53
C LEU A 229 2.18 5.54 16.01
N SER A 230 2.14 4.46 15.22
CA SER A 230 1.50 3.20 15.58
C SER A 230 2.09 2.59 16.85
N TYR A 231 3.42 2.65 17.01
CA TYR A 231 4.09 2.15 18.22
C TYR A 231 3.71 2.97 19.46
N CYS A 232 3.67 4.30 19.34
CA CYS A 232 3.21 5.20 20.40
C CYS A 232 1.76 4.92 20.80
N LEU A 233 0.88 4.65 19.83
CA LEU A 233 -0.51 4.26 20.06
C LEU A 233 -0.61 2.88 20.73
N ALA A 234 0.11 1.88 20.21
CA ALA A 234 0.09 0.50 20.71
C ALA A 234 0.58 0.39 22.15
N LYS A 235 1.58 1.19 22.56
CA LYS A 235 2.03 1.23 23.97
C LYS A 235 0.90 1.61 24.93
N ARG A 236 0.02 2.53 24.52
CA ARG A 236 -1.06 3.10 25.35
C ARG A 236 -2.42 2.42 25.14
N ALA A 237 -2.49 1.30 24.41
CA ALA A 237 -3.75 0.61 24.15
C ALA A 237 -4.27 -0.09 25.41
N VAL A 238 -5.54 0.12 25.79
CA VAL A 238 -6.18 -0.61 26.90
C VAL A 238 -6.96 -1.78 26.32
N ILE A 239 -7.07 -2.89 27.07
CA ILE A 239 -7.86 -4.06 26.65
C ILE A 239 -9.31 -3.60 26.50
N LYS A 240 -9.84 -3.71 25.28
CA LYS A 240 -11.26 -3.49 25.00
C LYS A 240 -11.93 -4.82 24.66
N GLU A 241 -12.99 -5.12 25.40
CA GLU A 241 -13.92 -6.23 25.13
C GLU A 241 -14.61 -6.05 23.77
#